data_AF-A0A9W6YUD0-F1
#
_entry.id   AF-A0A9W6YUD0-F1
#
_cell.length_a   1.000
_cell.length_b   1.000
_cell.length_c   1.000
_cell.angle_alpha   90.00
_cell.angle_beta   90.00
_cell.angle_gamma   90.00
#
_symmetry.space_group_name_H-M   'P 1'
#
loop_
_entity.id
_entity.type
_entity.pdbx_description
1 polymer ?
#
loop_
_entity_poly.entity_id
_entity_poly.type
_entity_poly.pdbx_seq_one_letter_code
_entity_poly.pdbx_strand_id
1 'polypeptide(L)'
;MARMVVATPEYVKSKYNLKKIRDLENLVADIVSVNIPFNNPITGFCAFTHKAGIHAKAILANPSTYEILNPEDFGLSRYIHFANRLTGWNAIKSRVEQLNLTLTDNQIKEITTKIKQIGDIRPLNIDDVDSIIKNFHATVNNLELPEPEITLEGEISRKRQRTD
;
A
#
# COMPACT_ATOMS: atom_id res chain seq x y z
N MET A 1 -13.22 26.30 -12.60
CA MET A 1 -13.32 25.41 -13.79
C MET A 1 -14.26 24.21 -13.57
N ALA A 2 -14.13 23.44 -12.50
CA ALA A 2 -14.94 22.23 -12.24
C ALA A 2 -16.46 22.44 -12.47
N ARG A 3 -17.05 23.50 -11.92
CA ARG A 3 -18.47 23.83 -12.10
C ARG A 3 -18.87 24.05 -13.58
N MET A 4 -17.98 24.64 -14.39
CA MET A 4 -18.26 24.87 -15.81
C MET A 4 -18.26 23.56 -16.60
N VAL A 5 -17.36 22.63 -16.26
CA VAL A 5 -17.30 21.31 -16.89
C VAL A 5 -18.56 20.51 -16.58
N VAL A 6 -19.09 20.64 -15.36
CA VAL A 6 -20.36 19.98 -14.98
C VAL A 6 -21.56 20.63 -15.67
N ALA A 7 -21.62 21.96 -15.73
CA ALA A 7 -22.79 22.66 -16.27
C ALA A 7 -22.88 22.63 -17.80
N THR A 8 -21.74 22.73 -18.49
CA THR A 8 -21.66 22.82 -19.96
C THR A 8 -20.44 22.06 -20.49
N PRO A 9 -20.41 20.72 -20.40
CA PRO A 9 -19.21 19.93 -20.70
C PRO A 9 -18.73 20.09 -22.14
N GLU A 10 -19.63 20.07 -23.12
CA GLU A 10 -19.31 20.12 -24.55
C GLU A 10 -18.66 21.46 -24.94
N TYR A 11 -19.20 22.56 -24.42
CA TYR A 11 -18.64 23.90 -24.63
C TYR A 11 -17.24 24.01 -24.02
N VAL A 12 -17.06 23.51 -22.80
CA VAL A 12 -15.78 23.63 -22.10
C VAL A 12 -14.72 22.76 -22.75
N LYS A 13 -15.05 21.52 -23.14
CA LYS A 13 -14.12 20.59 -23.80
C LYS A 13 -13.73 21.06 -25.21
N SER A 14 -14.63 21.73 -25.93
CA SER A 14 -14.32 22.28 -27.26
C SER A 14 -13.52 23.58 -27.20
N LYS A 15 -13.76 24.43 -26.18
CA LYS A 15 -13.10 25.73 -26.05
C LYS A 15 -11.72 25.65 -25.39
N TYR A 16 -11.51 24.72 -24.45
CA TYR A 16 -10.29 24.66 -23.64
C TYR A 16 -9.60 23.30 -23.76
N ASN A 17 -8.25 23.32 -23.78
CA ASN A 17 -7.46 22.10 -23.68
C ASN A 17 -7.32 21.68 -22.21
N LEU A 18 -8.30 20.91 -21.72
CA LEU A 18 -8.39 20.49 -20.32
C LEU A 18 -7.20 19.62 -19.87
N LYS A 19 -6.56 18.89 -20.80
CA LYS A 19 -5.39 18.06 -20.50
C LYS A 19 -4.16 18.87 -20.07
N LYS A 20 -4.16 20.18 -20.31
CA LYS A 20 -3.07 21.10 -19.97
C LYS A 20 -3.25 21.82 -18.63
N ILE A 21 -4.37 21.62 -17.94
CA ILE A 21 -4.63 22.37 -16.70
C ILE A 21 -3.61 22.07 -15.60
N ARG A 22 -3.21 20.81 -15.42
CA ARG A 22 -2.22 20.44 -14.41
C ARG A 22 -0.86 21.06 -14.70
N ASP A 23 -0.43 21.02 -15.97
CA ASP A 23 0.84 21.62 -16.41
C ASP A 23 0.84 23.14 -16.15
N LEU A 24 -0.28 23.81 -16.43
CA LEU A 24 -0.44 25.25 -16.21
C LEU A 24 -0.43 25.61 -14.72
N GLU A 25 -1.14 24.86 -13.89
CA GLU A 25 -1.16 25.10 -12.44
C GLU A 25 0.21 24.84 -11.81
N ASN A 26 0.92 23.79 -12.22
CA ASN A 26 2.29 23.52 -11.76
C ASN A 26 3.23 24.68 -12.14
N LEU A 27 3.15 25.17 -13.38
CA LEU A 27 3.97 26.31 -13.82
C LEU A 27 3.76 27.55 -12.94
N VAL A 28 2.49 27.90 -12.64
CA VAL A 28 2.19 29.05 -11.79
C VAL A 28 2.64 28.80 -10.35
N ALA A 29 2.40 27.60 -9.82
CA ALA A 29 2.79 27.19 -8.48
C ALA A 29 4.31 27.29 -8.29
N ASP A 30 5.09 26.85 -9.28
CA ASP A 30 6.55 26.95 -9.30
C ASP A 30 7.01 28.41 -9.32
N ILE A 31 6.42 29.26 -10.17
CA ILE A 31 6.77 30.68 -10.27
C ILE A 31 6.54 31.41 -8.94
N VAL A 32 5.43 31.11 -8.26
CA VAL A 32 5.07 31.77 -6.99
C VAL A 32 5.56 31.02 -5.75
N SER A 33 6.31 29.92 -5.95
CA SER A 33 6.89 29.09 -4.88
C SER A 33 5.87 28.58 -3.86
N VAL A 34 4.75 28.04 -4.35
CA VAL A 34 3.71 27.41 -3.52
C VAL A 34 3.45 25.98 -3.97
N ASN A 35 2.95 25.15 -3.06
CA ASN A 35 2.50 23.80 -3.41
C ASN A 35 1.02 23.81 -3.76
N ILE A 36 0.62 22.97 -4.73
CA ILE A 36 -0.79 22.72 -5.01
C ILE A 36 -1.39 21.91 -3.84
N PRO A 37 -2.49 22.36 -3.22
CA PRO A 37 -3.14 21.61 -2.15
C PRO A 37 -3.57 20.21 -2.60
N PHE A 38 -3.43 19.21 -1.72
CA PHE A 38 -3.81 17.82 -2.03
C PHE A 38 -5.30 17.68 -2.38
N ASN A 39 -6.15 18.59 -1.89
CA ASN A 39 -7.59 18.64 -2.12
C ASN A 39 -8.00 19.66 -3.20
N ASN A 40 -7.05 20.19 -3.98
CA ASN A 40 -7.37 21.12 -5.05
C ASN A 40 -8.32 20.44 -6.07
N PRO A 41 -9.42 21.10 -6.49
CA PRO A 41 -10.36 20.49 -7.44
C PRO A 41 -9.68 20.14 -8.76
N ILE A 42 -10.01 18.98 -9.34
CA ILE A 42 -9.46 18.44 -10.60
C ILE A 42 -8.00 17.98 -10.47
N THR A 43 -7.07 18.85 -10.10
CA THR A 43 -5.61 18.58 -10.21
C THR A 43 -4.97 18.10 -8.92
N GLY A 44 -5.65 18.27 -7.78
CA GLY A 44 -5.16 17.81 -6.49
C GLY A 44 -5.07 16.28 -6.43
N PHE A 45 -4.12 15.78 -5.65
CA PHE A 45 -3.88 14.35 -5.45
C PHE A 45 -5.15 13.56 -5.07
N CYS A 46 -6.04 14.15 -4.28
CA CYS A 46 -7.27 13.51 -3.82
C CYS A 46 -8.47 13.67 -4.78
N ALA A 47 -8.34 14.39 -5.89
CA ALA A 47 -9.47 14.74 -6.76
C ALA A 47 -10.15 13.52 -7.41
N PHE A 48 -9.37 12.48 -7.75
CA PHE A 48 -9.85 11.23 -8.38
C PHE A 48 -9.37 9.99 -7.63
N THR A 49 -9.15 10.13 -6.32
CA THR A 49 -8.68 9.06 -5.45
C THR A 49 -9.84 8.52 -4.60
N HIS A 50 -10.06 7.21 -4.66
CA HIS A 50 -11.13 6.54 -3.94
C HIS A 50 -10.62 5.54 -2.93
N LYS A 51 -11.21 5.51 -1.76
CA LYS A 51 -10.88 4.51 -0.73
C LYS A 51 -11.39 3.13 -1.14
N ALA A 52 -10.55 2.10 -1.02
CA ALA A 52 -10.98 0.72 -1.21
C ALA A 52 -12.13 0.37 -0.26
N GLY A 53 -13.19 -0.22 -0.80
CA GLY A 53 -14.43 -0.49 -0.08
C GLY A 53 -15.65 -0.41 -1.00
N ILE A 54 -16.83 -0.17 -0.42
CA ILE A 54 -18.09 -0.08 -1.18
C ILE A 54 -18.06 1.03 -2.25
N HIS A 55 -17.38 2.15 -1.99
CA HIS A 55 -17.25 3.25 -2.95
C HIS A 55 -16.41 2.82 -4.16
N ALA A 56 -15.28 2.14 -3.93
CA ALA A 56 -14.48 1.58 -5.03
C ALA A 56 -15.27 0.54 -5.85
N LYS A 57 -16.07 -0.32 -5.20
CA LYS A 57 -16.91 -1.29 -5.91
C LYS A 57 -17.96 -0.59 -6.80
N ALA A 58 -18.60 0.44 -6.30
CA ALA A 58 -19.58 1.22 -7.06
C ALA A 58 -18.94 1.89 -8.28
N ILE A 59 -17.75 2.47 -8.13
CA ILE A 59 -17.03 3.14 -9.23
C ILE A 59 -16.53 2.15 -10.28
N LEU A 60 -16.08 0.96 -9.86
CA LEU A 60 -15.71 -0.10 -10.80
C LEU A 60 -16.92 -0.62 -11.60
N ALA A 61 -18.13 -0.60 -11.02
CA ALA A 61 -19.35 -0.98 -11.71
C ALA A 61 -19.89 0.14 -12.62
N ASN A 62 -19.93 1.37 -12.10
CA ASN A 62 -20.35 2.57 -12.82
C ASN A 62 -19.61 3.80 -12.25
N PRO A 63 -18.57 4.30 -12.94
CA PRO A 63 -17.79 5.44 -12.45
C PRO A 63 -18.63 6.68 -12.15
N SER A 64 -19.67 6.94 -12.95
CA SER A 64 -20.55 8.09 -12.82
C SER A 64 -21.33 8.13 -11.50
N THR A 65 -21.37 7.03 -10.73
CA THR A 65 -22.02 7.00 -9.41
C THR A 65 -21.33 7.89 -8.38
N TYR A 66 -20.00 8.05 -8.46
CA TYR A 66 -19.23 8.89 -7.54
C TYR A 66 -18.25 9.84 -8.24
N GLU A 67 -18.15 9.76 -9.56
CA GLU A 67 -17.32 10.65 -10.37
C GLU A 67 -18.18 11.48 -11.31
N ILE A 68 -18.52 12.70 -10.88
CA ILE A 68 -19.22 13.66 -11.74
C ILE A 68 -18.33 14.22 -12.87
N LEU A 69 -17.01 14.09 -12.72
CA LEU A 69 -16.02 14.45 -13.71
C LEU A 69 -15.24 13.21 -14.13
N ASN A 70 -15.03 13.01 -15.43
CA ASN A 70 -14.17 11.93 -15.92
C ASN A 70 -12.70 12.39 -15.86
N PRO A 71 -11.80 11.70 -15.12
CA PRO A 71 -10.38 12.06 -15.05
C PRO A 71 -9.69 12.10 -16.42
N GLU A 72 -10.11 11.28 -17.38
CA GLU A 72 -9.51 11.22 -18.72
C GLU A 72 -9.66 12.52 -19.51
N ASP A 73 -10.73 13.27 -19.27
CA ASP A 73 -10.96 14.59 -19.89
C ASP A 73 -9.83 15.58 -19.54
N PHE A 74 -9.21 15.40 -18.36
CA PHE A 74 -8.12 16.21 -17.85
C PHE A 74 -6.74 15.57 -18.04
N GLY A 75 -6.66 14.41 -18.72
CA GLY A 75 -5.42 13.67 -18.88
C GLY A 75 -4.93 13.02 -17.57
N LEU A 76 -5.85 12.73 -16.66
CA LEU A 76 -5.58 12.12 -15.36
C LEU A 76 -6.12 10.68 -15.33
N SER A 77 -5.63 9.91 -14.37
CA SER A 77 -6.09 8.54 -14.11
C SER A 77 -6.77 8.45 -12.75
N ARG A 78 -7.79 7.62 -12.65
CA ARG A 78 -8.40 7.23 -11.37
C ARG A 78 -7.42 6.41 -10.54
N TYR A 79 -7.41 6.64 -9.23
CA TYR A 79 -6.64 5.83 -8.29
C TYR A 79 -7.53 5.24 -7.19
N ILE A 80 -7.33 3.95 -6.89
CA ILE A 80 -8.01 3.30 -5.76
C ILE A 80 -6.97 3.11 -4.66
N HIS A 81 -7.17 3.78 -3.54
CA HIS A 81 -6.31 3.70 -2.38
C HIS A 81 -6.65 2.46 -1.54
N PHE A 82 -5.83 1.41 -1.70
CA PHE A 82 -6.04 0.11 -1.06
C PHE A 82 -5.63 0.04 0.42
N ALA A 83 -4.81 0.98 0.89
CA ALA A 83 -4.16 0.88 2.20
C ALA A 83 -5.16 0.56 3.34
N ASN A 84 -6.31 1.25 3.40
CA ASN A 84 -7.22 1.09 4.54
C ASN A 84 -7.93 -0.28 4.60
N ARG A 85 -8.16 -0.96 3.47
CA ARG A 85 -8.80 -2.29 3.44
C ARG A 85 -7.82 -3.41 3.83
N LEU A 86 -6.52 -3.15 3.77
CA LEU A 86 -5.46 -4.11 4.10
C LEU A 86 -4.72 -3.77 5.41
N THR A 87 -5.08 -2.68 6.11
CA THR A 87 -4.37 -2.22 7.33
C THR A 87 -5.13 -2.50 8.64
N GLY A 88 -6.02 -3.50 8.67
CA GLY A 88 -6.77 -3.89 9.86
C GLY A 88 -6.49 -5.33 10.28
N TRP A 89 -6.49 -5.63 11.59
CA TRP A 89 -6.26 -6.99 12.10
C TRP A 89 -7.21 -8.02 11.48
N ASN A 90 -8.52 -7.69 11.39
CA ASN A 90 -9.51 -8.55 10.73
C ASN A 90 -9.20 -8.80 9.24
N ALA A 91 -8.67 -7.77 8.55
CA ALA A 91 -8.33 -7.88 7.14
C ALA A 91 -7.10 -8.77 6.92
N ILE A 92 -6.06 -8.59 7.74
CA ILE A 92 -4.87 -9.44 7.72
C ILE A 92 -5.21 -10.88 8.11
N LYS A 93 -6.03 -11.09 9.16
CA LYS A 93 -6.50 -12.42 9.57
C LYS A 93 -7.22 -13.14 8.44
N SER A 94 -8.20 -12.49 7.82
CA SER A 94 -8.91 -13.05 6.67
C SER A 94 -7.98 -13.33 5.48
N ARG A 95 -6.95 -12.50 5.26
CA ARG A 95 -5.98 -12.73 4.19
C ARG A 95 -5.04 -13.91 4.47
N VAL A 96 -4.60 -14.07 5.72
CA VAL A 96 -3.80 -15.21 6.18
C VAL A 96 -4.57 -16.51 5.98
N GLU A 97 -5.85 -16.54 6.34
CA GLU A 97 -6.75 -17.68 6.11
C GLU A 97 -6.91 -17.98 4.60
N GLN A 98 -7.11 -16.96 3.77
CA GLN A 98 -7.19 -17.12 2.30
C GLN A 98 -5.89 -17.66 1.67
N LEU A 99 -4.74 -17.31 2.26
CA LEU A 99 -3.42 -17.79 1.81
C LEU A 99 -3.09 -19.20 2.35
N ASN A 100 -4.01 -19.82 3.11
CA ASN A 100 -3.82 -21.10 3.77
C ASN A 100 -2.57 -21.13 4.69
N LEU A 101 -2.28 -20.02 5.36
CA LEU A 101 -1.16 -19.90 6.29
C LEU A 101 -1.67 -20.01 7.74
N THR A 102 -0.90 -20.66 8.60
CA THR A 102 -1.24 -20.80 10.02
C THR A 102 -0.41 -19.81 10.82
N LEU A 103 -1.06 -18.77 11.36
CA LEU A 103 -0.44 -17.79 12.25
C LEU A 103 -1.32 -17.57 13.47
N THR A 104 -0.69 -17.39 14.63
CA THR A 104 -1.38 -17.05 15.88
C THR A 104 -1.92 -15.63 15.84
N ASP A 105 -2.94 -15.33 16.65
CA ASP A 105 -3.51 -13.99 16.74
C ASP A 105 -2.48 -12.92 17.13
N ASN A 106 -1.45 -13.28 17.92
CA ASN A 106 -0.34 -12.39 18.29
C ASN A 106 0.58 -12.08 17.09
N GLN A 107 0.92 -13.10 16.31
CA GLN A 107 1.71 -12.93 15.07
C GLN A 107 0.95 -12.09 14.04
N ILE A 108 -0.37 -12.28 13.93
CA ILE A 108 -1.22 -11.46 13.05
C ILE A 108 -1.22 -9.99 13.52
N LYS A 109 -1.27 -9.71 14.83
CA LYS A 109 -1.14 -8.34 15.36
C LYS A 109 0.21 -7.71 15.03
N GLU A 110 1.29 -8.47 15.14
CA GLU A 110 2.65 -8.02 14.82
C GLU A 110 2.78 -7.64 13.33
N ILE A 111 2.38 -8.55 12.43
CA ILE A 111 2.35 -8.29 10.99
C ILE A 111 1.46 -7.09 10.66
N THR A 112 0.28 -6.98 11.29
CA THR A 112 -0.62 -5.84 11.07
C THR A 112 0.07 -4.52 11.42
N THR A 113 0.84 -4.49 12.50
CA THR A 113 1.60 -3.29 12.91
C THR A 113 2.69 -2.96 11.90
N LYS A 114 3.42 -3.98 11.42
CA LYS A 114 4.47 -3.81 10.41
C LYS A 114 3.92 -3.30 9.07
N ILE A 115 2.79 -3.85 8.62
CA ILE A 115 2.10 -3.40 7.41
C ILE A 115 1.61 -1.96 7.56
N LYS A 116 1.10 -1.57 8.73
CA LYS A 116 0.72 -0.17 9.01
C LYS A 116 1.92 0.77 8.91
N GLN A 117 3.03 0.44 9.57
CA GLN A 117 4.25 1.26 9.52
C GLN A 117 4.75 1.47 8.09
N ILE A 118 4.75 0.42 7.26
CA ILE A 118 5.16 0.55 5.86
C ILE A 118 4.11 1.32 5.05
N GLY A 119 2.82 1.11 5.33
CA GLY A 119 1.70 1.83 4.72
C GLY A 119 1.67 3.33 5.04
N ASP A 120 2.23 3.73 6.18
CA ASP A 120 2.41 5.14 6.56
C ASP A 120 3.56 5.79 5.78
N ILE A 121 4.55 5.01 5.34
CA ILE A 121 5.72 5.49 4.56
C ILE A 121 5.40 5.51 3.06
N ARG A 122 4.74 4.48 2.53
CA ARG A 122 4.40 4.37 1.11
C ARG A 122 3.06 3.66 0.91
N PRO A 123 2.34 3.96 -0.19
CA PRO A 123 1.18 3.16 -0.57
C PRO A 123 1.59 1.70 -0.79
N LEU A 124 0.77 0.79 -0.25
CA LEU A 124 0.92 -0.66 -0.38
C LEU A 124 -0.17 -1.20 -1.31
N ASN A 125 0.24 -2.06 -2.24
CA ASN A 125 -0.69 -2.87 -3.03
C ASN A 125 -0.94 -4.23 -2.35
N ILE A 126 -1.78 -5.07 -2.96
CA ILE A 126 -2.10 -6.39 -2.37
C ILE A 126 -0.93 -7.36 -2.43
N ASP A 127 -0.09 -7.28 -3.48
CA ASP A 127 1.07 -8.14 -3.67
C ASP A 127 2.17 -7.85 -2.63
N ASP A 128 2.34 -6.57 -2.26
CA ASP A 128 3.21 -6.12 -1.18
C ASP A 128 2.78 -6.74 0.15
N VAL A 129 1.47 -6.70 0.44
CA VAL A 129 0.89 -7.25 1.67
C VAL A 129 1.07 -8.77 1.72
N ASP A 130 0.79 -9.47 0.63
CA ASP A 130 1.00 -10.92 0.54
C ASP A 130 2.47 -11.30 0.72
N SER A 131 3.38 -10.52 0.14
CA SER A 131 4.82 -10.73 0.28
C SER A 131 5.28 -10.55 1.72
N ILE A 132 4.78 -9.51 2.41
CA ILE A 132 5.08 -9.27 3.83
C ILE A 132 4.58 -10.42 4.71
N ILE A 133 3.35 -10.90 4.48
CA ILE A 133 2.76 -12.02 5.24
C ILE A 133 3.57 -13.31 5.02
N LYS A 134 3.90 -13.65 3.77
CA LYS A 134 4.68 -14.86 3.44
C LYS A 134 6.08 -14.83 4.05
N ASN A 135 6.77 -13.69 3.96
CA ASN A 135 8.10 -13.52 4.56
C ASN A 135 8.07 -13.65 6.09
N PHE A 136 7.02 -13.15 6.73
CA PHE A 136 6.86 -13.28 8.17
C PHE A 136 6.61 -14.74 8.58
N HIS A 137 5.71 -15.44 7.87
CA HIS A 137 5.46 -16.86 8.12
C HIS A 137 6.71 -17.73 7.92
N ALA A 138 7.52 -17.45 6.88
CA ALA A 138 8.78 -18.14 6.66
C ALA A 138 9.79 -17.92 7.81
N THR A 139 9.86 -16.70 8.34
CA THR A 139 10.72 -16.38 9.49
C THR A 139 10.28 -17.11 10.76
N VAL A 140 8.97 -17.17 11.02
CA VAL A 140 8.39 -17.86 12.18
C VAL A 140 8.61 -19.36 12.13
N ASN A 141 8.47 -19.99 10.96
CA ASN A 141 8.61 -21.45 10.83
C ASN A 141 10.07 -21.93 10.74
N ASN A 142 11.04 -21.02 10.61
CA ASN A 142 12.48 -21.36 10.59
C ASN A 142 13.15 -21.28 12.00
N LEU A 143 12.38 -21.35 13.08
CA LEU A 143 12.85 -21.30 14.48
C LEU A 143 12.74 -22.64 15.22
N GLU A 144 13.08 -23.75 14.55
CA GLU A 144 13.47 -25.01 15.21
C GLU A 144 14.72 -25.58 14.51
N LEU A 145 15.90 -25.08 14.90
CA LEU A 145 17.12 -25.87 14.82
C LEU A 145 17.44 -26.31 16.25
N PRO A 146 17.54 -27.63 16.54
CA PRO A 146 17.89 -28.11 17.86
C PRO A 146 19.29 -27.61 18.21
N GLU A 147 19.48 -27.16 19.45
CA GLU A 147 20.81 -26.86 19.98
C GLU A 147 21.71 -28.10 19.81
N PRO A 148 22.98 -27.93 19.39
CA PRO A 148 23.88 -29.07 19.30
C PRO A 148 24.10 -29.64 20.70
N GLU A 149 23.60 -30.85 20.91
CA GLU A 149 23.84 -31.65 22.11
C GLU A 149 25.34 -31.94 22.19
N ILE A 150 26.05 -31.22 23.07
CA ILE A 150 27.47 -31.46 23.31
C ILE A 150 27.57 -32.68 24.23
N THR A 151 27.56 -33.88 23.65
CA THR A 151 27.89 -35.11 24.38
C THR A 151 29.41 -35.18 24.55
N LEU A 152 29.92 -34.71 25.69
CA LEU A 152 31.31 -34.94 26.10
C LEU A 152 31.45 -36.31 26.75
N GLU A 153 31.45 -37.37 25.93
CA GLU A 153 32.03 -38.65 26.33
C GLU A 153 32.99 -39.14 25.25
N GLY A 154 34.27 -39.24 25.62
CA GLY A 154 35.25 -40.02 24.88
C GLY A 154 36.53 -39.29 24.52
N GLU A 155 37.36 -38.94 25.50
CA GLU A 155 38.82 -38.88 25.29
C GLU A 155 39.57 -39.04 26.63
N ILE A 156 39.56 -40.25 27.18
CA ILE A 156 40.67 -40.73 27.99
C ILE A 156 41.53 -41.61 27.09
N SER A 157 42.70 -41.10 26.70
CA SER A 157 43.99 -41.81 26.65
C SER A 157 44.89 -41.25 25.54
N ARG A 158 45.87 -40.42 25.93
CA ARG A 158 47.31 -40.66 25.65
C ARG A 158 48.19 -39.57 26.29
N LYS A 159 49.03 -40.03 27.23
CA LYS A 159 50.40 -39.57 27.57
C LYS A 159 50.49 -38.17 28.22
N ARG A 160 50.73 -38.01 29.54
CA ARG A 160 51.93 -38.36 30.35
C ARG A 160 53.26 -38.18 29.62
N GLN A 161 54.14 -37.34 30.21
CA GLN A 161 55.52 -36.92 29.86
C GLN A 161 55.56 -35.52 29.22
N ARG A 162 56.22 -34.48 29.75
CA ARG A 162 57.27 -34.35 30.78
C ARG A 162 57.21 -32.92 31.38
N THR A 163 57.36 -32.84 32.69
CA THR A 163 58.01 -31.73 33.40
C THR A 163 59.52 -31.93 33.31
N ASP A 164 60.25 -30.88 32.93
CA ASP A 164 61.47 -30.35 33.57
C ASP A 164 61.90 -29.08 32.81
#